data_AF-A0A5D5ARY9-F1
#
_entry.id   AF-A0A5D5ARY9-F1
#
_cell.length_a   1.000
_cell.length_b   1.000
_cell.length_c   1.000
_cell.angle_alpha   90.00
_cell.angle_beta   90.00
_cell.angle_gamma   90.00
#
_symmetry.space_group_name_H-M   'P 1'
#
loop_
_entity.id
_entity.type
_entity.pdbx_description
1 polymer ?
#
loop_
_entity_poly.entity_id
_entity_poly.type
_entity_poly.pdbx_seq_one_letter_code
_entity_poly.pdbx_strand_id
1 'polypeptide(L)'
;MTIFKEIVDEEFLTVSETKELLADIEAERALDEDRELPYELARAIEHANRFAVLEPAEAQQLVDDLQDLEKVDEPTAYKIANLLPRNRDELRSVYAQQRYSLSGDELEEILNVVARYA
;
A
#
# COMPACT_ATOMS: atom_id res chain seq x y z
N MET A 1 12.08 4.35 -17.35
CA MET A 1 11.77 5.24 -18.49
C MET A 1 10.44 5.90 -18.15
N THR A 2 10.47 7.18 -17.85
CA THR A 2 9.26 7.97 -17.66
C THR A 2 8.85 8.55 -19.01
N ILE A 3 7.54 8.60 -19.28
CA ILE A 3 6.94 9.22 -20.48
C ILE A 3 7.01 10.76 -20.42
N PHE A 4 7.44 11.30 -19.29
CA PHE A 4 7.50 12.73 -19.00
C PHE A 4 8.94 13.25 -19.08
N LYS A 5 9.08 14.53 -19.38
CA LYS A 5 10.37 15.21 -19.44
C LYS A 5 11.06 15.25 -18.07
N GLU A 6 10.28 15.38 -17.01
CA GLU A 6 10.72 15.48 -15.61
C GLU A 6 9.55 15.04 -14.71
N ILE A 7 9.85 14.41 -13.57
CA ILE A 7 8.90 14.14 -12.50
C ILE A 7 9.05 15.29 -11.50
N VAL A 8 8.01 16.10 -11.36
CA VAL A 8 8.01 17.25 -10.45
C VAL A 8 7.66 16.82 -9.03
N ASP A 9 6.79 15.82 -8.92
CA ASP A 9 6.30 15.28 -7.66
C ASP A 9 5.82 13.84 -7.87
N GLU A 10 6.01 13.00 -6.86
CA GLU A 10 5.49 11.64 -6.80
C GLU A 10 5.27 11.26 -5.34
N GLU A 11 4.21 10.50 -5.09
CA GLU A 11 3.85 10.00 -3.76
C GLU A 11 3.48 8.52 -3.84
N PHE A 12 3.60 7.84 -2.71
CA PHE A 12 3.13 6.47 -2.59
C PHE A 12 1.62 6.43 -2.37
N LEU A 13 1.00 5.34 -2.83
CA LEU A 13 -0.41 5.03 -2.56
C LEU A 13 -0.50 3.66 -1.89
N THR A 14 -1.36 3.57 -0.89
CA THR A 14 -1.83 2.29 -0.36
C THR A 14 -2.75 1.62 -1.38
N VAL A 15 -2.95 0.30 -1.25
CA VAL A 15 -3.91 -0.46 -2.08
C VAL A 15 -5.34 0.05 -1.84
N SER A 16 -5.64 0.54 -0.63
CA SER A 16 -6.92 1.13 -0.27
C SER A 16 -7.18 2.44 -1.00
N GLU A 17 -6.23 3.38 -0.99
CA GLU A 17 -6.35 4.63 -1.79
C GLU A 17 -6.42 4.33 -3.29
N THR A 18 -5.59 3.38 -3.75
CA THR A 18 -5.60 2.94 -5.15
C THR A 18 -6.98 2.41 -5.56
N LYS A 19 -7.68 1.69 -4.67
CA LYS A 19 -9.04 1.19 -4.94
C LYS A 19 -10.03 2.33 -5.17
N GLU A 20 -10.03 3.37 -4.35
CA GLU A 20 -10.93 4.52 -4.54
C GLU A 20 -10.64 5.23 -5.85
N LEU A 21 -9.37 5.54 -6.13
CA LEU A 21 -8.97 6.20 -7.38
C LEU A 21 -9.35 5.38 -8.61
N LEU A 22 -9.17 4.06 -8.56
CA LEU A 22 -9.57 3.17 -9.66
C LEU A 22 -11.09 3.05 -9.81
N ALA A 23 -11.85 3.11 -8.72
CA ALA A 23 -13.31 3.10 -8.76
C ALA A 23 -13.87 4.36 -9.44
N ASP A 24 -13.30 5.52 -9.15
CA ASP A 24 -13.66 6.78 -9.82
C ASP A 24 -13.36 6.69 -11.33
N ILE A 25 -12.19 6.18 -11.70
CA ILE A 25 -11.82 5.96 -13.11
C ILE A 25 -12.79 4.97 -13.79
N GLU A 26 -13.18 3.89 -13.11
CA GLU A 26 -14.15 2.92 -13.63
C GLU A 26 -15.52 3.57 -13.85
N ALA A 27 -16.00 4.34 -12.88
CA ALA A 27 -17.29 5.04 -12.94
C ALA A 27 -17.32 6.08 -14.08
N GLU A 28 -16.27 6.89 -14.23
CA GLU A 28 -16.15 7.85 -15.33
C GLU A 28 -16.17 7.15 -16.70
N ARG A 29 -15.53 5.98 -16.82
CA ARG A 29 -15.48 5.22 -18.06
C ARG A 29 -16.78 4.51 -18.39
N ALA A 30 -17.52 4.07 -17.38
CA ALA A 30 -18.82 3.43 -17.56
C ALA A 30 -19.87 4.37 -18.19
N LEU A 31 -19.64 5.68 -18.18
CA LEU A 31 -20.48 6.69 -18.83
C LEU A 31 -20.24 6.82 -20.34
N ASP A 32 -19.20 6.16 -20.87
CA ASP A 32 -18.82 6.21 -22.28
C ASP A 32 -19.23 4.91 -23.01
N GLU A 33 -20.28 5.01 -23.85
CA GLU A 33 -20.94 3.86 -24.50
C GLU A 33 -20.01 3.06 -25.44
N ASP A 34 -18.90 3.67 -25.92
CA ASP A 34 -17.97 3.06 -26.87
C ASP A 34 -16.67 2.55 -26.20
N ARG A 35 -16.56 2.61 -24.87
CA ARG A 35 -15.28 2.42 -24.19
C ARG A 35 -15.07 1.01 -23.67
N GLU A 36 -14.02 0.37 -24.18
CA GLU A 36 -13.50 -0.89 -23.64
C GLU A 36 -12.59 -0.61 -22.43
N LEU A 37 -12.83 -1.29 -21.31
CA LEU A 37 -11.91 -1.32 -20.17
C LEU A 37 -10.67 -2.14 -20.56
N PRO A 38 -9.47 -1.52 -20.70
CA PRO A 38 -8.26 -2.28 -21.02
C PRO A 38 -8.04 -3.39 -20.00
N TYR A 39 -7.56 -4.55 -20.46
CA TYR A 39 -7.39 -5.72 -19.61
C TYR A 39 -6.55 -5.43 -18.36
N GLU A 40 -5.48 -4.63 -18.50
CA GLU A 40 -4.60 -4.24 -17.41
C GLU A 40 -5.34 -3.40 -16.35
N LEU A 41 -6.22 -2.50 -16.78
CA LEU A 41 -7.04 -1.70 -15.88
C LEU A 41 -8.04 -2.58 -15.14
N ALA A 42 -8.75 -3.47 -15.85
CA ALA A 42 -9.67 -4.42 -15.23
C ALA A 42 -8.97 -5.30 -14.19
N ARG A 43 -7.75 -5.77 -14.48
CA ARG A 43 -6.95 -6.56 -13.54
C ARG A 43 -6.46 -5.75 -12.34
N ALA A 44 -6.10 -4.49 -12.53
CA ALA A 44 -5.73 -3.61 -11.43
C ALA A 44 -6.91 -3.36 -10.48
N ILE A 45 -8.10 -3.08 -11.03
CA ILE A 45 -9.36 -2.92 -10.26
C ILE A 45 -9.67 -4.20 -9.49
N GLU A 46 -9.65 -5.37 -10.14
CA GLU A 46 -9.89 -6.66 -9.49
C GLU A 46 -8.92 -6.91 -8.32
N HIS A 47 -7.63 -6.61 -8.52
CA HIS A 47 -6.62 -6.75 -7.48
C HIS A 47 -6.88 -5.79 -6.31
N ALA A 48 -7.08 -4.49 -6.59
CA ALA A 48 -7.33 -3.49 -5.55
C ALA A 48 -8.59 -3.82 -4.74
N ASN A 49 -9.68 -4.22 -5.41
CA ASN A 49 -10.91 -4.65 -4.76
C ASN A 49 -10.73 -5.87 -3.85
N ARG A 50 -9.82 -6.77 -4.19
CA ARG A 50 -9.56 -7.98 -3.40
C ARG A 50 -8.67 -7.73 -2.19
N PHE A 51 -7.70 -6.83 -2.30
CA PHE A 51 -6.61 -6.68 -1.32
C PHE A 51 -6.67 -5.37 -0.52
N ALA A 52 -7.53 -4.41 -0.87
CA ALA A 52 -7.85 -3.28 -0.02
C ALA A 52 -8.75 -3.74 1.14
N VAL A 53 -8.14 -4.08 2.27
CA VAL A 53 -8.84 -4.60 3.46
C VAL A 53 -9.06 -3.55 4.55
N LEU A 54 -8.37 -2.41 4.45
CA LEU A 54 -8.59 -1.23 5.30
C LEU A 54 -9.32 -0.15 4.50
N GLU A 55 -10.05 0.73 5.18
CA GLU A 55 -10.50 1.97 4.55
C GLU A 55 -9.29 2.88 4.27
N PRO A 56 -9.31 3.75 3.23
CA PRO A 56 -8.16 4.58 2.85
C PRO A 56 -7.61 5.44 3.98
N ALA A 57 -8.50 6.05 4.77
CA ALA A 57 -8.11 6.86 5.92
C ALA A 57 -7.42 6.02 7.01
N GLU A 58 -7.88 4.79 7.26
CA GLU A 58 -7.26 3.88 8.22
C GLU A 58 -5.91 3.38 7.70
N ALA A 59 -5.81 3.09 6.40
CA ALA A 59 -4.55 2.67 5.76
C ALA A 59 -3.49 3.77 5.85
N GLN A 60 -3.87 5.03 5.59
CA GLN A 60 -2.95 6.16 5.70
C GLN A 60 -2.56 6.41 7.16
N GLN A 61 -3.50 6.30 8.11
CA GLN A 61 -3.18 6.45 9.52
C GLN A 61 -2.19 5.37 10.02
N LEU A 62 -2.32 4.14 9.53
CA LEU A 62 -1.35 3.08 9.79
C LEU A 62 0.03 3.42 9.20
N VAL A 63 0.08 3.98 7.98
CA VAL A 63 1.35 4.44 7.39
C VAL A 63 2.00 5.50 8.26
N ASP A 64 1.26 6.51 8.68
CA ASP A 64 1.76 7.61 9.52
C ASP A 64 2.31 7.06 10.86
N ASP A 65 1.54 6.20 11.54
CA ASP A 65 1.94 5.54 12.78
C ASP A 65 3.20 4.67 12.62
N LEU A 66 3.37 4.03 11.45
CA LEU A 66 4.54 3.22 11.16
C LEU A 66 5.78 4.08 10.90
N GLN A 67 5.63 5.22 10.23
CA GLN A 67 6.73 6.14 9.92
C GLN A 67 7.31 6.84 11.16
N ASP A 68 6.56 6.88 12.27
CA ASP A 68 7.06 7.34 13.57
C ASP A 68 8.13 6.39 14.16
N LEU A 69 8.24 5.16 13.67
CA LEU A 69 9.23 4.19 14.11
C LEU A 69 10.55 4.35 13.34
N GLU A 70 11.67 4.53 14.07
CA GLU A 70 12.99 4.88 13.50
C GLU A 70 13.46 3.97 12.34
N LYS A 71 13.06 2.68 12.35
CA LYS A 71 13.49 1.68 11.37
C LYS A 71 12.47 1.40 10.28
N VAL A 72 11.43 2.22 10.15
CA VAL A 72 10.44 2.07 9.09
C VAL A 72 10.53 3.27 8.16
N ASP A 73 11.19 3.08 7.02
CA ASP A 73 11.16 4.09 5.96
C ASP A 73 9.80 4.11 5.24
N GLU A 74 9.52 5.20 4.55
CA GLU A 74 8.25 5.42 3.85
C GLU A 74 7.86 4.26 2.92
N PRO A 75 8.72 3.76 2.00
CA PRO A 75 8.35 2.62 1.16
C PRO A 75 8.02 1.36 1.97
N THR A 76 8.70 1.15 3.09
CA THR A 76 8.43 0.00 3.98
C THR A 76 7.12 0.19 4.75
N ALA A 77 6.79 1.39 5.20
CA ALA A 77 5.51 1.70 5.85
C ALA A 77 4.33 1.36 4.92
N TYR A 78 4.34 1.86 3.69
CA TYR A 78 3.32 1.52 2.68
C TYR A 78 3.30 0.01 2.37
N LYS A 79 4.45 -0.66 2.34
CA LYS A 79 4.52 -2.11 2.12
C LYS A 79 3.90 -2.89 3.27
N ILE A 80 4.14 -2.48 4.52
CA ILE A 80 3.55 -3.10 5.71
C ILE A 80 2.04 -2.87 5.74
N ALA A 81 1.58 -1.63 5.50
CA ALA A 81 0.15 -1.29 5.46
C ALA A 81 -0.62 -2.12 4.42
N ASN A 82 0.01 -2.38 3.26
CA ASN A 82 -0.58 -3.19 2.20
C ASN A 82 -0.55 -4.71 2.47
N LEU A 83 0.34 -5.20 3.35
CA LEU A 83 0.54 -6.63 3.61
C LEU A 83 -0.04 -7.10 4.94
N LEU A 84 -0.16 -6.20 5.93
CA LEU A 84 -0.63 -6.46 7.29
C LEU A 84 -0.02 -7.73 7.92
N PRO A 85 1.32 -7.80 8.05
CA PRO A 85 1.99 -8.96 8.60
C PRO A 85 1.51 -9.27 10.02
N ARG A 86 1.21 -10.54 10.30
CA ARG A 86 0.59 -10.98 11.56
C ARG A 86 1.58 -11.62 12.53
N ASN A 87 2.80 -11.87 12.08
CA ASN A 87 3.84 -12.48 12.89
C ASN A 87 5.23 -12.02 12.44
N ARG A 88 6.23 -12.36 13.26
CA ARG A 88 7.62 -11.94 13.05
C ARG A 88 8.22 -12.47 11.75
N ASP A 89 7.78 -13.64 11.28
CA ASP A 89 8.35 -14.25 10.06
C ASP A 89 7.80 -13.60 8.78
N GLU A 90 6.52 -13.24 8.77
CA GLU A 90 5.92 -12.40 7.74
C GLU A 90 6.57 -11.01 7.71
N LEU A 91 6.73 -10.36 8.87
CA LEU A 91 7.35 -9.05 8.93
C LEU A 91 8.82 -9.10 8.50
N ARG A 92 9.60 -10.10 8.92
CA ARG A 92 10.98 -10.30 8.45
C ARG A 92 11.08 -10.44 6.93
N SER A 93 10.06 -11.03 6.29
CA SER A 93 10.02 -11.18 4.84
C SER A 93 9.93 -9.83 4.12
N VAL A 94 9.30 -8.82 4.74
CA VAL A 94 9.27 -7.44 4.23
C VAL A 94 10.67 -6.82 4.25
N TYR A 95 11.44 -7.08 5.31
CA TYR A 95 12.81 -6.56 5.49
C TYR A 95 13.90 -7.41 4.83
N ALA A 96 13.58 -8.52 4.16
CA ALA A 96 14.58 -9.47 3.67
C ALA A 96 15.59 -8.87 2.66
N GLN A 97 15.21 -7.79 1.97
CA GLN A 97 16.07 -7.06 1.02
C GLN A 97 16.70 -5.79 1.63
N GLN A 98 16.39 -5.47 2.89
CA GLN A 98 16.91 -4.28 3.55
C GLN A 98 18.34 -4.50 4.05
N ARG A 99 19.10 -3.39 4.19
CA ARG A 99 20.52 -3.43 4.57
C ARG A 99 20.75 -3.72 6.06
N TYR A 100 19.69 -3.78 6.85
CA TYR A 100 19.72 -4.00 8.28
C TYR A 100 18.67 -5.03 8.68
N SER A 101 18.93 -5.73 9.78
CA SER A 101 18.00 -6.65 10.40
C SER A 101 17.38 -6.02 11.63
N LEU A 102 16.08 -6.20 11.81
CA LEU A 102 15.39 -5.84 13.05
C LEU A 102 15.64 -6.89 14.14
N SER A 103 15.81 -6.41 15.36
CA SER A 103 15.79 -7.21 16.58
C SER A 103 14.39 -7.78 16.87
N GLY A 104 14.29 -8.69 17.84
CA GLY A 104 13.02 -9.27 18.25
C GLY A 104 12.05 -8.21 18.79
N ASP A 105 12.57 -7.23 19.54
CA ASP A 105 11.78 -6.18 20.18
C ASP A 105 11.29 -5.15 19.15
N GLU A 106 12.14 -4.76 18.19
CA GLU A 106 11.75 -3.87 17.09
C GLU A 106 10.65 -4.50 16.20
N LEU A 107 10.75 -5.81 15.92
CA LEU A 107 9.69 -6.53 15.20
C LEU A 107 8.37 -6.53 15.98
N GLU A 108 8.43 -6.68 17.29
CA GLU A 108 7.26 -6.71 18.15
C GLU A 108 6.60 -5.33 18.27
N GLU A 109 7.39 -4.26 18.34
CA GLU A 109 6.91 -2.88 18.29
C GLU A 109 6.12 -2.59 17.01
N ILE A 110 6.66 -2.95 15.84
CA ILE A 110 5.96 -2.79 14.56
C ILE A 110 4.68 -3.63 14.52
N LEU A 111 4.73 -4.90 14.95
CA LEU A 111 3.55 -5.76 14.96
C LEU A 111 2.46 -5.23 15.91
N ASN A 112 2.83 -4.63 17.03
CA ASN A 112 1.88 -3.99 17.95
C ASN A 112 1.17 -2.80 17.30
N VAL A 113 1.85 -2.04 16.45
CA VAL A 113 1.22 -0.97 15.65
C VAL A 113 0.22 -1.56 14.67
N VAL A 114 0.64 -2.55 13.87
CA VAL A 114 -0.22 -3.22 12.87
C VAL A 114 -1.46 -3.83 13.52
N ALA A 115 -1.33 -4.46 14.69
CA ALA A 115 -2.42 -5.09 15.42
C ALA A 115 -3.53 -4.12 15.89
N ARG A 116 -3.31 -2.79 15.83
CA ARG A 116 -4.36 -1.80 16.10
C ARG A 116 -5.35 -1.64 14.95
N TYR A 117 -4.98 -2.09 13.76
CA TYR A 117 -5.73 -1.90 12.50
C TYR A 117 -6.22 -3.21 11.87
N ALA A 118 -5.77 -4.38 12.36
CA ALA A 118 -5.98 -5.70 11.75
C ALA A 118 -6.73 -6.71 12.63
#